data_AF-A0A956IID2-F1
#
_entry.id   AF-A0A956IID2-F1
#
_cell.length_a   1.000
_cell.length_b   1.000
_cell.length_c   1.000
_cell.angle_alpha   90.00
_cell.angle_beta   90.00
_cell.angle_gamma   90.00
#
_symmetry.space_group_name_H-M   'P 1'
#
loop_
_entity.id
_entity.type
_entity.pdbx_description
1 polymer ?
#
loop_
_entity_poly.entity_id
_entity_poly.type
_entity_poly.pdbx_seq_one_letter_code
_entity_poly.pdbx_strand_id
1 'polypeptide(L)'
;MSAAHHSTTRGWAFPPPRASASVPSVNLRELAARPGRFEHHLMVVATIGEAQLEIATASEPLYFAHANISDEYAVALPTGHPLVDGVRALTFLSDPESGDDVGRIRHGVGQLVLHPHGLLHWTGRLRPPFAPFDFPPDGRRTGVTLVFCGRRPTAPSPRRPLAVTPSAADAVKAYAEPPPPFGLWDLAEEPEGEVARVGQTSLRLVHRPEPLSAPRGGYAVVLAAGEASLWWPTDLLYLPPGEEVALEGVERALVAEAEVLSAAPPPASWTTVPAAPFAPFEDGPPGIRRASSSGEAEREGAERPAAPKGDQRRRLPLSIDGEGGHLSFEEAGELVAVRGPTGAASLVPRYWLARMAFRLALHDYAIGYLETYGGFFYDDRDGHRLGTRAGGAIRLRREAMAEAVERLYRAVAPPGYVEDLR
;
A
#
# COMPACT_ATOMS: atom_id res chain seq x y z
N MET A 1 19.43 21.03 9.81
CA MET A 1 19.02 21.27 8.41
C MET A 1 17.57 20.84 8.30
N SER A 2 16.65 21.71 7.89
CA SER A 2 15.29 21.28 7.57
C SER A 2 15.42 20.26 6.43
N ALA A 3 14.99 19.02 6.69
CA ALA A 3 14.90 18.05 5.61
C ALA A 3 13.93 18.65 4.58
N ALA A 4 14.37 18.77 3.33
CA ALA A 4 13.43 19.05 2.25
C ALA A 4 12.33 17.98 2.32
N HIS A 5 11.06 18.34 2.22
CA HIS A 5 9.95 17.38 2.15
C HIS A 5 9.56 17.15 0.69
N HIS A 6 9.06 15.95 0.39
CA HIS A 6 8.62 15.58 -0.94
C HIS A 6 7.45 16.46 -1.42
N SER A 7 7.45 16.84 -2.69
CA SER A 7 6.52 17.83 -3.27
C SER A 7 5.04 17.49 -3.11
N THR A 8 4.68 16.21 -3.13
CA THR A 8 3.30 15.70 -2.95
C THR A 8 2.75 15.87 -1.53
N THR A 9 3.63 16.07 -0.55
CA THR A 9 3.28 16.36 0.85
C THR A 9 3.12 17.85 1.10
N ARG A 10 3.17 18.69 0.05
CA ARG A 10 2.92 20.13 0.14
C ARG A 10 1.57 20.41 0.81
N GLY A 11 1.62 21.20 1.88
CA GLY A 11 0.46 21.59 2.67
C GLY A 11 0.09 20.60 3.78
N TRP A 12 0.85 19.52 3.97
CA TRP A 12 0.78 18.74 5.21
C TRP A 12 1.23 19.61 6.40
N ALA A 13 0.64 19.36 7.56
CA ALA A 13 1.09 19.92 8.81
C ALA A 13 2.14 18.98 9.44
N PHE A 14 3.26 19.53 9.87
CA PHE A 14 4.33 18.78 10.53
C PHE A 14 4.50 19.25 11.97
N PRO A 15 4.95 18.39 12.90
CA PRO A 15 5.23 18.82 14.26
C PRO A 15 6.30 19.91 14.27
N PRO A 16 6.28 20.83 15.25
CA PRO A 16 7.39 21.75 15.45
C PRO A 16 8.65 20.97 15.85
N PRO A 17 9.87 21.49 15.63
CA PRO A 17 11.09 20.89 16.14
C PRO A 17 10.99 20.63 17.65
N ARG A 18 11.29 19.41 18.08
CA ARG A 18 11.17 19.01 19.49
C ARG A 18 12.53 18.87 20.14
N ALA A 19 12.58 19.15 21.44
CA ALA A 19 13.63 18.62 22.29
C ALA A 19 13.56 17.09 22.25
N SER A 20 14.71 16.41 22.39
CA SER A 20 14.75 14.95 22.42
C SER A 20 13.77 14.43 23.47
N ALA A 21 12.79 13.63 23.04
CA ALA A 21 11.94 12.90 23.95
C ALA A 21 12.78 11.88 24.74
N SER A 22 12.30 11.47 25.91
CA SER A 22 12.93 10.44 26.74
C SER A 22 12.89 9.06 26.10
N VAL A 23 11.97 8.85 25.14
CA VAL A 23 11.82 7.59 24.41
C VAL A 23 12.08 7.77 22.91
N PRO A 24 12.63 6.75 22.23
CA PRO A 24 12.71 6.75 20.79
C PRO A 24 11.33 6.98 20.17
N SER A 25 11.25 7.99 19.31
CA SER A 25 10.01 8.34 18.62
C SER A 25 10.29 8.89 17.22
N VAL A 26 9.30 8.77 16.35
CA VAL A 26 9.30 9.38 15.02
C VAL A 26 7.89 9.83 14.66
N ASN A 27 7.76 10.97 13.99
CA ASN A 27 6.49 11.36 13.40
C ASN A 27 6.30 10.66 12.05
N LEU A 28 5.24 9.88 11.89
CA LEU A 28 5.01 9.07 10.70
C LEU A 28 4.82 9.95 9.44
N ARG A 29 4.26 11.17 9.57
CA ARG A 29 4.19 12.11 8.44
C ARG A 29 5.54 12.63 8.03
N GLU A 30 6.37 13.08 8.98
CA GLU A 30 7.74 13.53 8.68
C GLU A 30 8.55 12.40 8.06
N LEU A 31 8.38 11.17 8.54
CA LEU A 31 9.05 10.00 8.01
C LEU A 31 8.59 9.71 6.57
N ALA A 32 7.29 9.71 6.31
CA ALA A 32 6.73 9.50 4.98
C ALA A 32 7.09 10.63 3.98
N ALA A 33 7.26 11.86 4.47
CA ALA A 33 7.54 13.03 3.65
C ALA A 33 9.00 13.18 3.23
N ARG A 34 9.93 12.33 3.71
CA ARG A 34 11.34 12.48 3.33
C ARG A 34 11.55 12.12 1.84
N PRO A 35 12.39 12.89 1.11
CA PRO A 35 12.85 12.54 -0.22
C PRO A 35 13.41 11.12 -0.22
N GLY A 36 13.13 10.40 -1.31
CA GLY A 36 13.41 8.98 -1.43
C GLY A 36 12.45 8.04 -0.70
N ARG A 37 11.71 8.46 0.34
CA ARG A 37 10.73 7.56 1.01
C ARG A 37 9.37 7.54 0.37
N PHE A 38 9.04 8.62 -0.33
CA PHE A 38 7.72 8.82 -0.92
C PHE A 38 7.34 7.72 -1.93
N GLU A 39 8.33 7.06 -2.53
CA GLU A 39 8.13 6.06 -3.58
C GLU A 39 8.38 4.63 -3.09
N HIS A 40 8.73 4.47 -1.82
CA HIS A 40 8.76 3.18 -1.14
C HIS A 40 7.35 2.90 -0.58
N HIS A 41 6.50 2.36 -1.46
CA HIS A 41 5.05 2.27 -1.24
C HIS A 41 4.55 1.46 -0.03
N LEU A 42 5.44 0.82 0.73
CA LEU A 42 5.18 0.33 2.09
C LEU A 42 6.51 0.35 2.85
N MET A 43 6.48 0.78 4.11
CA MET A 43 7.65 0.80 4.97
C MET A 43 7.31 0.26 6.34
N VAL A 44 7.97 -0.83 6.75
CA VAL A 44 7.88 -1.34 8.12
C VAL A 44 8.44 -0.31 9.09
N VAL A 45 7.62 0.11 10.04
CA VAL A 45 7.97 1.07 11.09
C VAL A 45 7.96 0.46 12.49
N ALA A 46 7.38 -0.73 12.67
CA ALA A 46 7.44 -1.47 13.92
C ALA A 46 7.27 -2.97 13.69
N THR A 47 7.79 -3.79 14.59
CA THR A 47 7.62 -5.25 14.55
C THR A 47 7.42 -5.81 15.96
N ILE A 48 6.42 -6.68 16.12
CA ILE A 48 6.14 -7.41 17.35
C ILE A 48 5.89 -8.87 16.98
N GLY A 49 6.92 -9.70 17.14
CA GLY A 49 6.90 -11.08 16.68
C GLY A 49 6.61 -11.19 15.18
N GLU A 50 5.49 -11.83 14.81
CA GLU A 50 5.08 -12.00 13.41
C GLU A 50 4.16 -10.88 12.89
N ALA A 51 3.74 -9.96 13.75
CA ALA A 51 2.98 -8.79 13.35
C ALA A 51 3.89 -7.58 13.14
N GLN A 52 3.46 -6.65 12.29
CA GLN A 52 4.20 -5.44 11.99
C GLN A 52 3.26 -4.26 11.78
N LEU A 53 3.81 -3.06 11.96
CA LEU A 53 3.21 -1.83 11.50
C LEU A 53 3.97 -1.35 10.27
N GLU A 54 3.24 -1.02 9.21
CA GLU A 54 3.77 -0.41 8.01
C GLU A 54 3.13 0.96 7.80
N ILE A 55 3.88 1.91 7.24
CA ILE A 55 3.28 3.12 6.69
C ILE A 55 3.30 3.07 5.17
N ALA A 56 2.19 3.45 4.58
CA ALA A 56 2.00 3.62 3.15
C ALA A 56 1.71 5.09 2.87
N THR A 57 2.26 5.62 1.77
CA THR A 57 1.73 6.85 1.18
C THR A 57 0.95 6.49 -0.07
N ALA A 58 -0.10 7.25 -0.34
CA ALA A 58 -0.93 7.08 -1.52
C ALA A 58 -1.11 8.45 -2.18
N SER A 59 -0.20 8.79 -3.10
CA SER A 59 -0.38 9.94 -4.02
C SER A 59 -1.34 9.62 -5.16
N GLU A 60 -1.51 8.33 -5.42
CA GLU A 60 -2.47 7.71 -6.31
C GLU A 60 -3.06 6.53 -5.55
N PRO A 61 -4.33 6.16 -5.79
CA PRO A 61 -4.87 4.93 -5.24
C PRO A 61 -3.94 3.76 -5.59
N LEU A 62 -3.74 2.82 -4.67
CA LEU A 62 -2.89 1.66 -4.94
C LEU A 62 -3.66 0.75 -5.88
N TYR A 63 -3.30 0.80 -7.15
CA TYR A 63 -4.03 0.11 -8.21
C TYR A 63 -3.59 -1.36 -8.38
N PHE A 64 -3.41 -2.02 -7.24
CA PHE A 64 -3.15 -3.45 -7.14
C PHE A 64 -4.15 -4.06 -6.17
N ALA A 65 -4.61 -5.27 -6.50
CA ALA A 65 -5.22 -6.14 -5.51
C ALA A 65 -4.12 -6.83 -4.71
N HIS A 66 -4.33 -6.93 -3.42
CA HIS A 66 -3.53 -7.77 -2.53
C HIS A 66 -4.45 -8.85 -1.97
N ALA A 67 -4.06 -10.13 -2.07
CA ALA A 67 -4.68 -11.16 -1.24
C ALA A 67 -3.94 -11.22 0.07
N ASN A 68 -4.63 -10.88 1.16
CA ASN A 68 -3.95 -10.77 2.44
C ASN A 68 -3.58 -12.15 2.98
N ILE A 69 -2.30 -12.30 3.31
CA ILE A 69 -1.74 -13.48 3.98
C ILE A 69 -2.06 -13.49 5.49
N SER A 70 -2.67 -12.41 6.00
CA SER A 70 -3.21 -12.28 7.35
C SER A 70 -4.50 -11.46 7.31
N ASP A 71 -5.19 -11.29 8.43
CA ASP A 71 -6.03 -10.08 8.54
C ASP A 71 -5.10 -8.87 8.53
N GLU A 72 -5.51 -7.80 7.85
CA GLU A 72 -4.78 -6.55 7.77
C GLU A 72 -5.72 -5.41 8.18
N TYR A 73 -5.22 -4.49 9.00
CA TYR A 73 -5.99 -3.35 9.49
C TYR A 73 -5.33 -2.07 9.05
N ALA A 74 -6.03 -1.24 8.29
CA ALA A 74 -5.51 0.01 7.75
C ALA A 74 -6.22 1.20 8.39
N VAL A 75 -5.46 2.22 8.82
CA VAL A 75 -6.00 3.50 9.29
C VAL A 75 -5.44 4.63 8.44
N ALA A 76 -6.33 5.40 7.82
CA ALA A 76 -5.95 6.64 7.15
C ALA A 76 -5.61 7.67 8.23
N LEU A 77 -4.36 8.12 8.25
CA LEU A 77 -3.85 9.07 9.24
C LEU A 77 -4.06 10.51 8.75
N PRO A 78 -4.32 11.47 9.67
CA PRO A 78 -4.51 12.87 9.29
C PRO A 78 -3.20 13.46 8.77
N THR A 79 -3.27 14.13 7.61
CA THR A 79 -2.15 14.87 7.03
C THR A 79 -2.07 16.31 7.56
N GLY A 80 -3.20 16.86 8.02
CA GLY A 80 -3.38 18.28 8.33
C GLY A 80 -3.75 19.11 7.09
N HIS A 81 -3.88 18.47 5.92
CA HIS A 81 -4.30 19.14 4.69
C HIS A 81 -5.81 18.90 4.45
N PRO A 82 -6.68 19.92 4.54
CA PRO A 82 -8.13 19.74 4.50
C PRO A 82 -8.67 18.98 3.28
N LEU A 83 -8.12 19.26 2.08
CA LEU A 83 -8.54 18.56 0.86
C LEU A 83 -8.18 17.07 0.88
N VAL A 84 -7.00 16.71 1.39
CA VAL A 84 -6.57 15.30 1.44
C VAL A 84 -7.36 14.57 2.52
N ASP A 85 -7.46 15.17 3.70
CA ASP A 85 -8.11 14.56 4.86
C ASP A 85 -9.63 14.42 4.67
N GLY A 86 -10.22 15.23 3.77
CA GLY A 86 -11.63 15.14 3.38
C GLY A 86 -11.95 14.03 2.37
N VAL A 87 -10.95 13.40 1.74
CA VAL A 87 -11.18 12.32 0.78
C VAL A 87 -11.53 11.04 1.52
N ARG A 88 -12.62 10.39 1.11
CA ARG A 88 -12.96 9.03 1.57
C ARG A 88 -12.48 8.01 0.57
N ALA A 89 -11.64 7.09 1.03
CA ALA A 89 -11.23 5.94 0.26
C ALA A 89 -12.39 4.95 0.11
N LEU A 90 -12.42 4.25 -1.03
CA LEU A 90 -13.40 3.21 -1.33
C LEU A 90 -12.65 1.90 -1.59
N THR A 91 -12.67 0.99 -0.64
CA THR A 91 -12.05 -0.33 -0.74
C THR A 91 -13.07 -1.33 -1.27
N PHE A 92 -12.74 -2.05 -2.34
CA PHE A 92 -13.51 -3.23 -2.78
C PHE A 92 -12.86 -4.50 -2.26
N LEU A 93 -13.69 -5.45 -1.83
CA LEU A 93 -13.27 -6.79 -1.46
C LEU A 93 -13.73 -7.73 -2.57
N SER A 94 -12.81 -8.50 -3.13
CA SER A 94 -13.11 -9.46 -4.20
C SER A 94 -12.68 -10.87 -3.81
N ASP A 95 -13.43 -11.86 -4.30
CA ASP A 95 -13.02 -13.26 -4.23
C ASP A 95 -11.80 -13.49 -5.14
N PRO A 96 -10.71 -14.10 -4.67
CA PRO A 96 -9.51 -14.30 -5.49
C PRO A 96 -9.68 -15.34 -6.59
N GLU A 97 -10.63 -16.27 -6.49
CA GLU A 97 -10.84 -17.34 -7.48
C GLU A 97 -11.67 -16.84 -8.67
N SER A 98 -12.82 -16.22 -8.40
CA SER A 98 -13.69 -15.67 -9.44
C SER A 98 -13.26 -14.27 -9.88
N GLY A 99 -12.67 -13.49 -8.99
CA GLY A 99 -12.40 -12.07 -9.18
C GLY A 99 -13.63 -11.17 -9.01
N ASP A 100 -14.77 -11.72 -8.56
CA ASP A 100 -15.99 -10.96 -8.32
C ASP A 100 -15.91 -10.17 -7.01
N ASP A 101 -16.48 -8.97 -7.00
CA ASP A 101 -16.59 -8.17 -5.77
C ASP A 101 -17.62 -8.81 -4.84
N VAL A 102 -17.20 -9.14 -3.63
CA VAL A 102 -18.04 -9.70 -2.56
C VAL A 102 -18.49 -8.63 -1.56
N GLY A 103 -17.84 -7.47 -1.56
CA GLY A 103 -18.25 -6.33 -0.75
C GLY A 103 -17.44 -5.07 -1.02
N ARG A 104 -17.79 -4.00 -0.32
CA ARG A 104 -17.03 -2.74 -0.31
C ARG A 104 -17.10 -2.03 1.03
N ILE A 105 -16.11 -1.19 1.29
CA ILE A 105 -15.99 -0.36 2.49
C ILE A 105 -15.56 1.04 2.08
N ARG A 106 -16.29 2.07 2.49
CA ARG A 106 -15.88 3.47 2.39
C ARG A 106 -15.32 3.91 3.73
N HIS A 107 -14.11 4.45 3.78
CA HIS A 107 -13.51 4.93 5.02
C HIS A 107 -12.81 6.28 4.82
N GLY A 108 -12.70 7.07 5.88
CA GLY A 108 -11.99 8.35 5.91
C GLY A 108 -10.82 8.36 6.88
N VAL A 109 -10.19 9.53 7.02
CA VAL A 109 -9.18 9.77 8.05
C VAL A 109 -9.73 9.49 9.45
N GLY A 110 -8.92 8.83 10.28
CA GLY A 110 -9.29 8.45 11.65
C GLY A 110 -10.11 7.17 11.74
N GLN A 111 -10.48 6.56 10.61
CA GLN A 111 -11.20 5.29 10.60
C GLN A 111 -10.24 4.12 10.35
N LEU A 112 -10.36 3.07 11.16
CA LEU A 112 -9.65 1.80 11.00
C LEU A 112 -10.53 0.83 10.20
N VAL A 113 -10.01 0.26 9.13
CA VAL A 113 -10.71 -0.71 8.28
C VAL A 113 -10.01 -2.06 8.29
N LEU A 114 -10.80 -3.14 8.35
CA LEU A 114 -10.33 -4.50 8.15
C LEU A 114 -10.27 -4.83 6.65
N HIS A 115 -9.11 -5.26 6.18
CA HIS A 115 -8.92 -5.99 4.94
C HIS A 115 -8.77 -7.49 5.28
N PRO A 116 -9.81 -8.32 5.04
CA PRO A 116 -9.83 -9.69 5.54
C PRO A 116 -8.80 -10.61 4.89
N HIS A 117 -8.26 -11.54 5.67
CA HIS A 117 -7.49 -12.67 5.17
C HIS A 117 -8.22 -13.43 4.06
N GLY A 118 -7.50 -13.77 3.00
CA GLY A 118 -8.01 -14.61 1.91
C GLY A 118 -8.88 -13.89 0.88
N LEU A 119 -9.20 -12.61 1.07
CA LEU A 119 -9.85 -11.80 0.04
C LEU A 119 -8.86 -10.88 -0.65
N LEU A 120 -9.12 -10.54 -1.91
CA LEU A 120 -8.46 -9.43 -2.59
C LEU A 120 -9.04 -8.12 -2.05
N HIS A 121 -8.18 -7.17 -1.69
CA HIS A 121 -8.63 -5.81 -1.40
C HIS A 121 -8.08 -4.82 -2.43
N TRP A 122 -8.95 -3.92 -2.88
CA TRP A 122 -8.63 -2.88 -3.85
C TRP A 122 -8.94 -1.51 -3.26
N THR A 123 -7.92 -0.74 -2.89
CA THR A 123 -8.09 0.64 -2.41
C THR A 123 -8.37 1.57 -3.59
N GLY A 124 -9.63 1.56 -4.04
CA GLY A 124 -10.10 2.18 -5.28
C GLY A 124 -10.30 1.14 -6.39
N ARG A 125 -11.21 1.42 -7.33
CA ARG A 125 -11.40 0.60 -8.54
C ARG A 125 -11.28 1.47 -9.78
N LEU A 126 -10.21 1.28 -10.55
CA LEU A 126 -10.16 1.84 -11.90
C LEU A 126 -11.17 1.16 -12.79
N ARG A 127 -11.64 1.92 -13.77
CA ARG A 127 -12.30 1.36 -14.95
C ARG A 127 -11.29 1.36 -16.10
N PRO A 128 -11.38 0.39 -17.03
CA PRO A 128 -10.70 0.51 -18.31
C PRO A 128 -10.95 1.89 -18.91
N PRO A 129 -9.94 2.56 -19.50
CA PRO A 129 -8.68 2.00 -20.01
C PRO A 129 -7.50 1.97 -19.02
N PHE A 130 -7.73 2.15 -17.71
CA PHE A 130 -6.69 2.03 -16.66
C PHE A 130 -5.43 2.93 -16.85
N ALA A 131 -5.56 3.99 -17.63
CA ALA A 131 -4.49 4.96 -17.86
C ALA A 131 -4.12 5.69 -16.55
N PRO A 132 -2.84 6.07 -16.35
CA PRO A 132 -2.46 6.97 -15.27
C PRO A 132 -3.27 8.27 -15.35
N PHE A 133 -3.49 8.91 -14.20
CA PHE A 133 -4.10 10.24 -14.18
C PHE A 133 -3.05 11.28 -14.57
N ASP A 134 -3.43 12.19 -15.45
CA ASP A 134 -2.61 13.37 -15.73
C ASP A 134 -2.74 14.36 -14.57
N PHE A 135 -1.79 14.31 -13.64
CA PHE A 135 -1.62 15.34 -12.62
C PHE A 135 -0.60 16.38 -13.09
N PRO A 136 -0.89 17.69 -12.99
CA PRO A 136 0.15 18.68 -13.17
C PRO A 136 1.25 18.48 -12.11
N PRO A 137 2.53 18.81 -12.40
CA PRO A 137 3.66 18.57 -11.50
C PRO A 137 3.46 19.05 -10.05
N ASP A 138 2.69 20.12 -9.86
CA ASP A 138 2.37 20.69 -8.54
C ASP A 138 0.98 20.33 -7.99
N GLY A 139 0.20 19.53 -8.71
CA GLY A 139 -1.18 19.18 -8.37
C GLY A 139 -1.34 17.90 -7.58
N ARG A 140 -0.35 16.99 -7.65
CA ARG A 140 -0.41 15.70 -6.95
C ARG A 140 -0.35 15.93 -5.44
N ARG A 141 -1.28 15.32 -4.71
CA ARG A 141 -1.37 15.33 -3.24
C ARG A 141 -1.52 13.90 -2.77
N THR A 142 -1.06 13.64 -1.56
CA THR A 142 -1.03 12.29 -1.00
C THR A 142 -1.60 12.25 0.40
N GLY A 143 -2.24 11.13 0.74
CA GLY A 143 -2.52 10.73 2.11
C GLY A 143 -1.38 9.90 2.71
N VAL A 144 -1.51 9.56 3.98
CA VAL A 144 -0.69 8.57 4.68
C VAL A 144 -1.60 7.57 5.39
N THR A 145 -1.25 6.29 5.31
CA THR A 145 -1.99 5.19 5.93
C THR A 145 -1.02 4.40 6.80
N LEU A 146 -1.45 4.05 8.01
CA LEU A 146 -0.77 3.05 8.83
C LEU A 146 -1.49 1.71 8.66
N VAL A 147 -0.72 0.65 8.48
CA VAL A 147 -1.20 -0.71 8.25
C VAL A 147 -0.67 -1.61 9.35
N PHE A 148 -1.53 -2.41 9.97
CA PHE A 148 -1.21 -3.43 10.94
C PHE A 148 -1.50 -4.80 10.34
N CYS A 149 -0.45 -5.57 10.05
CA CYS A 149 -0.53 -6.81 9.28
C CYS A 149 0.47 -7.86 9.78
N GLY A 150 0.37 -9.08 9.24
CA GLY A 150 1.32 -10.16 9.48
C GLY A 150 2.45 -10.12 8.45
N ARG A 151 3.69 -10.31 8.90
CA ARG A 151 4.87 -10.42 8.01
C ARG A 151 5.01 -11.80 7.36
N ARG A 152 4.17 -12.74 7.77
CA ARG A 152 4.10 -14.14 7.30
C ARG A 152 2.64 -14.57 7.25
N PRO A 153 2.32 -15.64 6.48
CA PRO A 153 1.00 -16.24 6.50
C PRO A 153 0.51 -16.52 7.92
N THR A 154 -0.58 -15.84 8.30
CA THR A 154 -1.14 -15.86 9.64
C THR A 154 -2.65 -16.01 9.53
N ALA A 155 -3.17 -17.17 9.92
CA ALA A 155 -4.61 -17.39 9.92
C ALA A 155 -5.35 -16.36 10.80
N PRO A 156 -6.58 -15.98 10.44
CA PRO A 156 -7.41 -15.13 11.28
C PRO A 156 -7.54 -15.62 12.72
N SER A 157 -7.43 -14.69 13.67
CA SER A 157 -7.70 -15.03 15.07
C SER A 157 -9.20 -15.26 15.28
N PRO A 158 -9.62 -16.33 15.97
CA PRO A 158 -11.00 -16.48 16.43
C PRO A 158 -11.44 -15.36 17.38
N ARG A 159 -10.49 -14.67 18.01
CA ARG A 159 -10.72 -13.52 18.90
C ARG A 159 -10.72 -12.17 18.17
N ARG A 160 -10.54 -12.14 16.84
CA ARG A 160 -10.43 -10.87 16.11
C ARG A 160 -11.70 -10.04 16.30
N PRO A 161 -11.60 -8.73 16.57
CA PRO A 161 -12.76 -7.85 16.56
C PRO A 161 -13.38 -7.80 15.17
N LEU A 162 -14.71 -7.95 15.09
CA LEU A 162 -15.51 -7.72 13.90
C LEU A 162 -16.69 -6.83 14.29
N ALA A 163 -16.62 -5.56 13.90
CA ALA A 163 -17.66 -4.58 14.19
C ALA A 163 -17.66 -3.51 13.11
N VAL A 164 -18.81 -2.84 12.97
CA VAL A 164 -18.93 -1.60 12.21
C VAL A 164 -19.49 -0.57 13.17
N THR A 165 -18.77 0.53 13.39
CA THR A 165 -19.26 1.64 14.21
C THR A 165 -20.63 2.07 13.69
N PRO A 166 -21.64 2.30 14.55
CA PRO A 166 -23.00 2.62 14.10
C PRO A 166 -23.08 3.82 13.14
N SER A 167 -22.26 4.86 13.36
CA SER A 167 -22.18 6.05 12.50
C SER A 167 -21.60 5.75 11.10
N ALA A 168 -20.94 4.60 10.94
CA ALA A 168 -20.32 4.15 9.69
C ALA A 168 -21.06 2.97 9.03
N ALA A 169 -22.24 2.58 9.51
CA ALA A 169 -23.00 1.44 9.00
C ALA A 169 -23.29 1.51 7.48
N ASP A 170 -23.64 2.69 6.96
CA ASP A 170 -23.91 2.90 5.53
C ASP A 170 -22.64 2.88 4.65
N ALA A 171 -21.47 2.84 5.28
CA ALA A 171 -20.19 2.86 4.60
C ALA A 171 -19.75 1.45 4.14
N VAL A 172 -20.35 0.39 4.68
CA VAL A 172 -20.14 -1.00 4.26
C VAL A 172 -21.26 -1.49 3.37
N LYS A 173 -20.95 -2.35 2.40
CA LYS A 173 -21.97 -3.01 1.58
C LYS A 173 -21.51 -4.40 1.16
N ALA A 174 -22.30 -5.41 1.49
CA ALA A 174 -22.13 -6.78 0.99
C ALA A 174 -22.70 -6.91 -0.43
N TYR A 175 -22.07 -7.77 -1.23
CA TYR A 175 -22.54 -8.19 -2.56
C TYR A 175 -22.74 -9.70 -2.67
N ALA A 176 -22.22 -10.47 -1.70
CA ALA A 176 -22.33 -11.92 -1.64
C ALA A 176 -23.07 -12.36 -0.37
N GLU A 177 -23.58 -13.60 -0.40
CA GLU A 177 -24.19 -14.29 0.73
C GLU A 177 -23.44 -15.62 0.98
N PRO A 178 -22.91 -15.88 2.18
CA PRO A 178 -22.89 -14.97 3.34
C PRO A 178 -22.01 -13.73 3.10
N PRO A 179 -22.25 -12.61 3.83
CA PRO A 179 -21.44 -11.41 3.69
C PRO A 179 -19.98 -11.67 4.11
N PRO A 180 -18.99 -11.00 3.47
CA PRO A 180 -17.62 -11.07 3.93
C PRO A 180 -17.49 -10.45 5.34
N PRO A 181 -16.45 -10.82 6.11
CA PRO A 181 -16.21 -10.22 7.41
C PRO A 181 -15.88 -8.73 7.25
N PHE A 182 -16.76 -7.86 7.75
CA PHE A 182 -16.54 -6.42 7.80
C PHE A 182 -15.95 -5.99 9.15
N GLY A 183 -15.00 -5.06 9.09
CA GLY A 183 -14.48 -4.32 10.23
C GLY A 183 -14.29 -2.86 9.82
N LEU A 184 -14.96 -1.95 10.52
CA LEU A 184 -14.82 -0.50 10.32
C LEU A 184 -15.07 0.24 11.63
N TRP A 185 -14.03 0.85 12.18
CA TRP A 185 -14.06 1.56 13.45
C TRP A 185 -13.80 3.04 13.25
N ASP A 186 -14.68 3.91 13.74
CA ASP A 186 -14.41 5.34 13.88
C ASP A 186 -13.65 5.60 15.19
N LEU A 187 -12.33 5.74 15.11
CA LEU A 187 -11.47 5.81 16.30
C LEU A 187 -11.70 7.07 17.15
N ALA A 188 -12.50 8.02 16.69
CA ALA A 188 -12.94 9.18 17.48
C ALA A 188 -14.17 8.88 18.34
N GLU A 189 -14.97 7.87 17.98
CA GLU A 189 -16.22 7.50 18.65
C GLU A 189 -16.08 6.21 19.48
N GLU A 190 -15.17 5.32 19.09
CA GLU A 190 -14.97 4.04 19.77
C GLU A 190 -14.54 4.22 21.24
N PRO A 191 -15.01 3.34 22.15
CA PRO A 191 -14.50 3.24 23.51
C PRO A 191 -13.09 2.64 23.53
N GLU A 192 -12.42 2.72 24.69
CA GLU A 192 -11.16 2.01 24.88
C GLU A 192 -11.35 0.49 24.72
N GLY A 193 -10.37 -0.17 24.10
CA GLY A 193 -10.44 -1.60 23.88
C GLY A 193 -9.61 -2.08 22.69
N GLU A 194 -9.66 -3.39 22.47
CA GLU A 194 -9.03 -4.00 21.29
C GLU A 194 -9.85 -3.71 20.03
N VAL A 195 -9.20 -3.11 19.04
CA VAL A 195 -9.81 -2.76 17.74
C VAL A 195 -9.24 -3.61 16.58
N ALA A 196 -8.11 -4.27 16.79
CA ALA A 196 -7.54 -5.20 15.81
C ALA A 196 -6.71 -6.31 16.46
N ARG A 197 -6.55 -7.42 15.73
CA ARG A 197 -5.69 -8.54 16.13
C ARG A 197 -5.09 -9.25 14.94
N VAL A 198 -3.77 -9.44 14.98
CA VAL A 198 -3.01 -10.25 14.01
C VAL A 198 -2.18 -11.28 14.78
N GLY A 199 -2.54 -12.55 14.64
CA GLY A 199 -1.92 -13.63 15.42
C GLY A 199 -2.05 -13.40 16.93
N GLN A 200 -0.90 -13.24 17.60
CA GLN A 200 -0.82 -13.01 19.06
C GLN A 200 -0.68 -11.53 19.45
N THR A 201 -0.61 -10.63 18.46
CA THR A 201 -0.45 -9.19 18.67
C THR A 201 -1.80 -8.50 18.49
N SER A 202 -2.13 -7.58 19.36
CA SER A 202 -3.34 -6.75 19.29
C SER A 202 -3.00 -5.29 19.06
N LEU A 203 -3.97 -4.57 18.51
CA LEU A 203 -3.99 -3.11 18.46
C LEU A 203 -5.14 -2.64 19.35
N ARG A 204 -4.82 -1.84 20.35
CA ARG A 204 -5.80 -1.32 21.32
C ARG A 204 -5.93 0.18 21.21
N LEU A 205 -7.16 0.69 21.23
CA LEU A 205 -7.45 2.09 21.42
C LEU A 205 -7.41 2.42 22.92
N VAL A 206 -6.69 3.48 23.27
CA VAL A 206 -6.62 4.04 24.64
C VAL A 206 -6.94 5.53 24.61
N HIS A 207 -7.57 6.03 25.68
CA HIS A 207 -8.01 7.41 25.85
C HIS A 207 -7.30 8.05 27.03
N ARG A 208 -6.76 9.25 26.82
CA ARG A 208 -6.01 10.01 27.85
C ARG A 208 -5.11 9.10 28.69
N PRO A 209 -4.22 8.33 28.04
CA PRO A 209 -3.50 7.27 28.71
C PRO A 209 -2.70 7.83 29.88
N GLU A 210 -2.82 7.19 31.03
CA GLU A 210 -1.79 7.23 32.08
C GLU A 210 -0.46 6.69 31.49
N PRO A 211 0.68 6.86 32.18
CA PRO A 211 1.95 6.29 31.71
C PRO A 211 1.77 4.84 31.27
N LEU A 212 2.13 4.54 30.02
CA LEU A 212 1.96 3.20 29.46
C LEU A 212 3.18 2.35 29.80
N SER A 213 2.94 1.15 30.30
CA SER A 213 3.96 0.11 30.41
C SER A 213 3.56 -1.09 29.59
N ALA A 214 4.49 -1.58 28.77
CA ALA A 214 4.35 -2.82 28.02
C ALA A 214 5.42 -3.80 28.55
N PRO A 215 5.05 -4.86 29.31
CA PRO A 215 6.03 -5.77 29.93
C PRO A 215 7.01 -6.42 28.95
N ARG A 216 6.59 -6.60 27.69
CA ARG A 216 7.40 -7.18 26.60
C ARG A 216 7.78 -6.15 25.52
N GLY A 217 7.59 -4.88 25.85
CA GLY A 217 7.68 -3.76 24.94
C GLY A 217 6.49 -3.70 23.99
N GLY A 218 6.38 -2.59 23.29
CA GLY A 218 5.27 -2.32 22.38
C GLY A 218 5.51 -1.05 21.59
N TYR A 219 4.46 -0.61 20.91
CA TYR A 219 4.49 0.64 20.16
C TYR A 219 3.19 1.40 20.38
N ALA A 220 3.26 2.73 20.49
CA ALA A 220 2.09 3.59 20.59
C ALA A 220 2.05 4.56 19.40
N VAL A 221 0.90 4.67 18.75
CA VAL A 221 0.64 5.65 17.69
C VAL A 221 -0.34 6.68 18.22
N VAL A 222 0.09 7.94 18.30
CA VAL A 222 -0.75 9.04 18.77
C VAL A 222 -1.76 9.41 17.69
N LEU A 223 -3.05 9.32 18.00
CA LEU A 223 -4.14 9.70 17.11
C LEU A 223 -4.55 11.16 17.32
N ALA A 224 -4.61 11.59 18.59
CA ALA A 224 -4.99 12.93 19.00
C ALA A 224 -4.20 13.34 20.24
N ALA A 225 -3.81 14.61 20.30
CA ALA A 225 -3.08 15.19 21.42
C ALA A 225 -3.53 16.64 21.61
N GLY A 226 -3.63 17.06 22.87
CA GLY A 226 -3.99 18.44 23.23
C GLY A 226 -2.82 19.42 23.03
N GLU A 227 -3.11 20.73 23.06
CA GLU A 227 -2.13 21.78 22.79
C GLU A 227 -0.90 21.76 23.70
N ALA A 228 -1.08 21.33 24.96
CA ALA A 228 0.00 21.23 25.94
C ALA A 228 0.81 19.93 25.85
N SER A 229 0.45 19.01 24.94
CA SER A 229 1.15 17.73 24.81
C SER A 229 2.53 17.91 24.18
N LEU A 230 3.48 17.11 24.67
CA LEU A 230 4.78 16.94 23.99
C LEU A 230 4.63 16.12 22.70
N TRP A 231 3.53 15.41 22.53
CA TRP A 231 3.25 14.49 21.44
C TRP A 231 2.36 15.13 20.36
N TRP A 232 2.48 14.65 19.12
CA TRP A 232 1.73 15.11 17.95
C TRP A 232 0.86 13.98 17.43
N PRO A 233 -0.28 14.27 16.80
CA PRO A 233 -0.94 13.30 15.93
C PRO A 233 0.06 12.72 14.93
N THR A 234 0.01 11.39 14.77
CA THR A 234 0.88 10.53 13.95
C THR A 234 2.28 10.28 14.50
N ASP A 235 2.58 10.62 15.74
CA ASP A 235 3.79 10.12 16.39
C ASP A 235 3.70 8.62 16.62
N LEU A 236 4.77 7.91 16.30
CA LEU A 236 5.02 6.53 16.68
C LEU A 236 6.10 6.51 17.76
N LEU A 237 5.77 5.91 18.89
CA LEU A 237 6.66 5.76 20.04
C LEU A 237 7.00 4.30 20.23
N TYR A 238 8.25 4.02 20.56
CA TYR A 238 8.65 2.72 21.09
C TYR A 238 8.41 2.71 22.60
N LEU A 239 7.77 1.64 23.09
CA LEU A 239 7.58 1.37 24.51
C LEU A 239 8.62 0.30 24.91
N PRO A 240 9.70 0.67 25.62
CA PRO A 240 10.69 -0.32 26.04
C PRO A 240 10.08 -1.35 27.01
N PRO A 241 10.56 -2.61 27.01
CA PRO A 241 10.02 -3.65 27.88
C PRO A 241 10.06 -3.30 29.37
N GLY A 242 8.88 -3.20 29.98
CA GLY A 242 8.72 -2.94 31.41
C GLY A 242 8.96 -1.50 31.86
N GLU A 243 9.29 -0.59 30.93
CA GLU A 243 9.43 0.84 31.25
C GLU A 243 8.07 1.55 31.15
N GLU A 244 7.87 2.56 31.99
CA GLU A 244 6.72 3.46 31.92
C GLU A 244 7.05 4.62 30.98
N VAL A 245 6.20 4.82 29.97
CA VAL A 245 6.31 5.90 29.01
C VAL A 245 5.22 6.92 29.29
N ALA A 246 5.65 8.12 29.63
CA ALA A 246 4.80 9.26 29.94
C ALA A 246 4.12 9.80 28.67
N LEU A 247 2.78 9.84 28.67
CA LEU A 247 1.95 10.26 27.53
C LEU A 247 1.07 11.47 27.86
N GLU A 248 1.58 12.39 28.69
CA GLU A 248 0.82 13.55 29.12
C GLU A 248 0.30 14.37 27.92
N GLY A 249 -0.98 14.71 27.99
CA GLY A 249 -1.67 15.47 26.95
C GLY A 249 -2.04 14.66 25.70
N VAL A 250 -1.65 13.38 25.58
CA VAL A 250 -2.25 12.50 24.56
C VAL A 250 -3.73 12.32 24.90
N GLU A 251 -4.59 12.48 23.91
CA GLU A 251 -6.03 12.29 24.07
C GLU A 251 -6.47 10.90 23.62
N ARG A 252 -5.88 10.40 22.52
CA ARG A 252 -6.14 9.06 21.97
C ARG A 252 -4.88 8.49 21.35
N ALA A 253 -4.66 7.19 21.55
CA ALA A 253 -3.58 6.45 20.90
C ALA A 253 -3.98 5.02 20.55
N LEU A 254 -3.32 4.44 19.55
CA LEU A 254 -3.33 3.01 19.26
C LEU A 254 -2.07 2.38 19.86
N VAL A 255 -2.24 1.36 20.69
CA VAL A 255 -1.14 0.62 21.32
C VAL A 255 -1.06 -0.76 20.68
N ALA A 256 0.07 -1.05 20.03
CA ALA A 256 0.41 -2.35 19.52
C ALA A 256 1.24 -3.10 20.57
N GLU A 257 0.72 -4.24 21.03
CA GLU A 257 1.35 -5.07 22.06
C GLU A 257 1.03 -6.56 21.86
N ALA A 258 1.81 -7.42 22.50
CA ALA A 258 1.57 -8.87 22.49
C ALA A 258 1.73 -9.45 23.90
N GLU A 259 0.87 -10.41 24.23
CA GLU A 259 0.87 -11.08 25.54
C GLU A 259 2.17 -11.88 25.78
N VAL A 260 2.69 -12.51 24.72
CA VAL A 260 3.82 -13.47 24.79
C VAL A 260 5.04 -13.01 24.01
N LEU A 261 4.84 -12.28 22.92
CA LEU A 261 5.91 -11.89 21.99
C LEU A 261 6.54 -10.57 22.44
N SER A 262 7.83 -10.41 22.17
CA SER A 262 8.53 -9.16 22.46
C SER A 262 8.52 -8.23 21.25
N ALA A 263 8.36 -6.94 21.51
CA ALA A 263 8.52 -5.90 20.50
C ALA A 263 10.00 -5.77 20.14
N ALA A 264 10.32 -5.78 18.84
CA ALA A 264 11.65 -5.41 18.38
C ALA A 264 11.92 -3.92 18.72
N PRO A 265 13.17 -3.48 18.92
CA PRO A 265 13.49 -2.07 18.98
C PRO A 265 13.17 -1.36 17.64
N PRO A 266 13.15 -0.01 17.62
CA PRO A 266 12.90 0.76 16.41
C PRO A 266 13.74 0.28 15.22
N PRO A 267 13.12 0.00 14.06
CA PRO A 267 13.85 -0.42 12.87
C PRO A 267 14.71 0.71 12.29
N ALA A 268 15.71 0.35 11.50
CA ALA A 268 16.55 1.31 10.77
C ALA A 268 15.74 2.22 9.84
N SER A 269 14.54 1.81 9.45
CA SER A 269 13.62 2.61 8.64
C SER A 269 13.22 3.92 9.31
N TRP A 270 13.33 4.10 10.63
CA TRP A 270 13.08 5.39 11.30
C TRP A 270 14.09 6.47 10.92
N THR A 271 15.31 6.07 10.58
CA THR A 271 16.43 6.98 10.32
C THR A 271 16.90 6.91 8.87
N THR A 272 16.94 5.72 8.29
CA THR A 272 17.59 5.43 7.00
C THR A 272 16.57 5.23 5.89
N VAL A 273 16.73 5.95 4.77
CA VAL A 273 15.97 5.70 3.54
C VAL A 273 16.55 4.44 2.89
N PRO A 274 15.76 3.38 2.64
CA PRO A 274 16.28 2.18 1.99
C PRO A 274 16.77 2.52 0.58
N ALA A 275 17.76 1.78 0.08
CA ALA A 275 18.16 1.92 -1.31
C ALA A 275 17.02 1.44 -2.23
N ALA A 276 16.86 2.09 -3.39
CA ALA A 276 15.95 1.58 -4.41
C ALA A 276 16.38 0.16 -4.85
N PRO A 277 15.44 -0.79 -4.98
CA PRO A 277 15.76 -2.17 -5.38
C PRO A 277 16.35 -2.26 -6.78
N PHE A 278 16.05 -1.28 -7.63
CA PHE A 278 16.61 -1.12 -8.96
C PHE A 278 17.22 0.27 -9.09
N ALA A 279 18.33 0.38 -9.83
CA ALA A 279 18.83 1.68 -10.25
C ALA A 279 17.76 2.40 -11.10
N PRO A 280 17.65 3.75 -11.00
CA PRO A 280 16.85 4.54 -11.92
C PRO A 280 17.13 4.13 -13.38
N PHE A 281 16.10 4.13 -14.22
CA PHE A 281 16.27 3.85 -15.64
C PHE A 281 16.98 5.03 -16.31
N GLU A 282 18.31 5.02 -16.36
CA GLU A 282 19.10 5.97 -17.14
C GLU A 282 19.26 5.46 -18.58
N ASP A 283 18.56 6.09 -19.53
CA ASP A 283 19.21 6.73 -20.68
C ASP A 283 18.20 7.44 -21.60
N GLY A 284 18.27 8.77 -21.60
CA GLY A 284 17.61 9.67 -22.52
C GLY A 284 17.57 11.11 -21.96
N PRO A 285 18.01 12.14 -22.70
CA PRO A 285 17.97 13.52 -22.20
C PRO A 285 16.53 13.92 -21.84
N PRO A 286 16.32 14.71 -20.77
CA PRO A 286 15.00 15.09 -20.30
C PRO A 286 14.28 15.88 -21.38
N GLY A 287 13.27 15.26 -21.98
CA GLY A 287 12.38 15.94 -22.92
C GLY A 287 11.68 14.98 -23.86
N ILE A 288 10.49 14.51 -23.51
CA ILE A 288 9.41 14.24 -24.48
C ILE A 288 8.05 14.58 -23.81
N ARG A 289 7.52 15.71 -24.29
CA ARG A 289 6.13 16.13 -24.56
C ARG A 289 4.99 15.68 -23.62
N ARG A 290 4.37 16.70 -23.00
CA ARG A 290 2.97 16.71 -22.55
C ARG A 290 2.05 16.19 -23.66
N ALA A 291 1.16 15.26 -23.33
CA ALA A 291 -0.02 15.01 -24.15
C ALA A 291 -0.90 16.28 -24.08
N SER A 292 -0.92 17.06 -25.16
CA SER A 292 -1.84 18.19 -25.27
C SER A 292 -3.23 17.67 -25.60
N SER A 293 -4.18 17.97 -24.72
CA SER A 293 -5.60 17.89 -24.98
C SER A 293 -6.02 18.77 -26.16
N SER A 294 -6.67 18.19 -27.15
CA SER A 294 -7.68 18.89 -27.94
C SER A 294 -8.78 17.91 -28.32
N GLY A 295 -9.89 17.97 -27.59
CA GLY A 295 -11.16 17.48 -28.10
C GLY A 295 -11.73 18.49 -29.09
N GLU A 296 -12.35 18.02 -30.17
CA GLU A 296 -13.79 18.13 -30.44
C GLU A 296 -14.14 17.69 -31.88
N ALA A 297 -15.29 17.00 -31.99
CA ALA A 297 -16.06 16.63 -33.18
C ALA A 297 -15.46 15.52 -34.09
N GLU A 298 -16.15 14.48 -34.58
CA GLU A 298 -17.57 14.25 -34.87
C GLU A 298 -17.94 12.76 -34.72
N ARG A 299 -19.25 12.49 -34.62
CA ARG A 299 -19.90 11.18 -34.60
C ARG A 299 -19.94 10.56 -36.00
N GLU A 300 -19.76 9.25 -36.09
CA GLU A 300 -20.49 8.24 -36.90
C GLU A 300 -19.57 7.14 -37.46
N GLY A 301 -20.02 5.87 -37.37
CA GLY A 301 -19.43 4.72 -38.08
C GLY A 301 -18.44 3.89 -37.26
N ALA A 302 -18.94 2.88 -36.53
CA ALA A 302 -18.10 1.89 -35.88
C ALA A 302 -17.54 0.88 -36.90
N GLU A 303 -16.40 1.20 -37.50
CA GLU A 303 -15.46 0.22 -38.03
C GLU A 303 -14.26 0.07 -37.08
N ARG A 304 -13.82 -1.18 -36.87
CA ARG A 304 -12.67 -1.52 -36.03
C ARG A 304 -11.43 -0.74 -36.50
N PRO A 305 -10.67 -0.08 -35.60
CA PRO A 305 -9.48 0.65 -36.02
C PRO A 305 -8.43 -0.34 -36.52
N ALA A 306 -8.00 -0.15 -37.78
CA ALA A 306 -6.85 -0.82 -38.34
C ALA A 306 -5.56 -0.33 -37.64
N ALA A 307 -4.65 -1.25 -37.38
CA ALA A 307 -3.37 -0.98 -36.72
C ALA A 307 -2.55 0.09 -37.48
N PRO A 308 -1.94 1.07 -36.78
CA PRO A 308 -1.13 2.10 -37.42
C PRO A 308 0.18 1.48 -37.96
N LYS A 309 0.49 1.79 -39.22
CA LYS A 309 1.75 1.43 -39.86
C LYS A 309 2.79 2.53 -39.63
N GLY A 310 3.80 2.19 -38.82
CA GLY A 310 5.15 2.72 -38.90
C GLY A 310 5.44 4.01 -38.13
N ASP A 311 6.08 3.88 -36.96
CA ASP A 311 7.34 4.58 -36.67
C ASP A 311 8.14 3.81 -35.61
N GLN A 312 9.47 3.95 -35.62
CA GLN A 312 10.42 3.13 -34.86
C GLN A 312 10.36 3.36 -33.32
N ARG A 313 9.71 2.45 -32.58
CA ARG A 313 10.07 2.06 -31.20
C ARG A 313 9.91 0.55 -31.06
N ARG A 314 11.00 -0.20 -31.15
CA ARG A 314 11.06 -1.66 -30.89
C ARG A 314 11.58 -1.91 -29.48
N ARG A 315 10.71 -2.30 -28.55
CA ARG A 315 10.91 -3.25 -27.42
C ARG A 315 9.61 -3.27 -26.60
N LEU A 316 8.90 -4.40 -26.53
CA LEU A 316 9.40 -5.67 -26.00
C LEU A 316 8.87 -6.91 -26.72
N PRO A 317 9.75 -7.83 -27.14
CA PRO A 317 9.52 -9.26 -27.01
C PRO A 317 10.29 -9.75 -25.78
N LEU A 318 9.64 -9.73 -24.61
CA LEU A 318 10.18 -10.39 -23.40
C LEU A 318 9.51 -11.75 -23.26
N SER A 319 10.32 -12.78 -23.05
CA SER A 319 9.86 -14.09 -22.56
C SER A 319 10.50 -14.37 -21.21
N ILE A 320 9.71 -14.92 -20.30
CA ILE A 320 10.17 -15.45 -19.03
C ILE A 320 9.78 -16.92 -19.01
N ASP A 321 10.78 -17.79 -18.95
CA ASP A 321 10.58 -19.24 -18.92
C ASP A 321 10.58 -19.73 -17.47
N GLY A 322 9.72 -20.70 -17.17
CA GLY A 322 9.66 -21.31 -15.85
C GLY A 322 9.05 -22.70 -15.90
N GLU A 323 8.88 -23.32 -14.74
CA GLU A 323 8.13 -24.57 -14.66
C GLU A 323 6.67 -24.30 -15.07
N GLY A 324 6.12 -25.12 -15.96
CA GLY A 324 4.77 -24.96 -16.48
C GLY A 324 4.65 -24.18 -17.79
N GLY A 325 5.74 -23.62 -18.33
CA GLY A 325 5.75 -22.99 -19.66
C GLY A 325 6.55 -21.69 -19.72
N HIS A 326 6.03 -20.71 -20.45
CA HIS A 326 6.62 -19.37 -20.54
C HIS A 326 5.54 -18.30 -20.49
N LEU A 327 5.94 -17.10 -20.08
CA LEU A 327 5.14 -15.88 -20.21
C LEU A 327 5.74 -15.03 -21.31
N SER A 328 4.92 -14.60 -22.27
CA SER A 328 5.33 -13.62 -23.27
C SER A 328 4.69 -12.26 -23.03
N PHE A 329 5.46 -11.21 -23.28
CA PHE A 329 5.06 -9.83 -23.11
C PHE A 329 5.22 -9.12 -24.45
N GLU A 330 4.11 -8.58 -24.95
CA GLU A 330 4.01 -7.88 -26.22
C GLU A 330 3.53 -6.45 -25.97
N GLU A 331 4.14 -5.49 -26.67
CA GLU A 331 3.71 -4.10 -26.62
C GLU A 331 2.34 -3.92 -27.27
N ALA A 332 1.43 -3.22 -26.57
CA ALA A 332 0.08 -2.91 -27.03
C ALA A 332 -0.25 -1.43 -26.74
N GLY A 333 0.62 -0.52 -27.19
CA GLY A 333 0.53 0.91 -26.89
C GLY A 333 0.91 1.20 -25.43
N GLU A 334 0.03 1.90 -24.70
CA GLU A 334 0.20 2.15 -23.24
C GLU A 334 -0.05 0.89 -22.38
N LEU A 335 -0.49 -0.20 -23.01
CA LEU A 335 -0.72 -1.49 -22.39
C LEU A 335 0.37 -2.48 -22.80
N VAL A 336 0.51 -3.53 -21.98
CA VAL A 336 1.32 -4.71 -22.25
C VAL A 336 0.36 -5.90 -22.33
N ALA A 337 0.40 -6.60 -23.46
CA ALA A 337 -0.27 -7.88 -23.60
C ALA A 337 0.62 -8.96 -22.99
N VAL A 338 0.18 -9.54 -21.88
CA VAL A 338 0.86 -10.64 -21.20
C VAL A 338 0.15 -11.93 -21.53
N ARG A 339 0.83 -12.89 -22.15
CA ARG A 339 0.26 -14.21 -22.46
C ARG A 339 0.82 -15.26 -21.52
N GLY A 340 -0.09 -16.02 -20.92
CA GLY A 340 0.26 -17.16 -20.08
C GLY A 340 0.52 -18.43 -20.91
N PRO A 341 0.92 -19.54 -20.25
CA PRO A 341 1.17 -20.83 -20.91
C PRO A 341 0.00 -21.37 -21.77
N THR A 342 -1.25 -21.01 -21.46
CA THR A 342 -2.42 -21.43 -22.26
C THR A 342 -2.68 -20.53 -23.48
N GLY A 343 -1.92 -19.45 -23.65
CA GLY A 343 -2.03 -18.47 -24.74
C GLY A 343 -3.05 -17.35 -24.51
N ALA A 344 -3.87 -17.43 -23.44
CA ALA A 344 -4.78 -16.34 -23.10
C ALA A 344 -4.01 -15.10 -22.64
N ALA A 345 -4.47 -13.93 -23.11
CA ALA A 345 -3.80 -12.66 -22.90
C ALA A 345 -4.50 -11.80 -21.84
N SER A 346 -3.70 -11.20 -20.96
CA SER A 346 -4.08 -10.10 -20.08
C SER A 346 -3.56 -8.78 -20.66
N LEU A 347 -4.40 -7.74 -20.67
CA LEU A 347 -3.98 -6.39 -21.05
C LEU A 347 -3.72 -5.58 -19.78
N VAL A 348 -2.45 -5.30 -19.51
CA VAL A 348 -2.00 -4.67 -18.27
C VAL A 348 -1.39 -3.31 -18.60
N PRO A 349 -1.78 -2.22 -17.94
CA PRO A 349 -1.13 -0.93 -18.18
C PRO A 349 0.34 -0.97 -17.80
N ARG A 350 1.16 -0.46 -18.70
CA ARG A 350 2.62 -0.53 -18.63
C ARG A 350 3.16 0.08 -17.33
N TYR A 351 2.59 1.21 -16.91
CA TYR A 351 2.90 1.87 -15.63
C TYR A 351 2.63 0.97 -14.43
N TRP A 352 1.43 0.37 -14.33
CA TRP A 352 1.10 -0.51 -13.19
C TRP A 352 1.96 -1.76 -13.15
N LEU A 353 2.31 -2.33 -14.30
CA LEU A 353 3.21 -3.48 -14.36
C LEU A 353 4.63 -3.15 -13.86
N ALA A 354 5.16 -1.97 -14.18
CA ALA A 354 6.46 -1.51 -13.67
C ALA A 354 6.41 -1.34 -12.14
N ARG A 355 5.36 -0.69 -11.64
CA ARG A 355 5.14 -0.48 -10.20
C ARG A 355 4.96 -1.78 -9.43
N MET A 356 4.26 -2.76 -10.01
CA MET A 356 4.14 -4.10 -9.44
C MET A 356 5.52 -4.74 -9.29
N ALA A 357 6.32 -4.76 -10.37
CA ALA A 357 7.65 -5.36 -10.36
C ALA A 357 8.58 -4.70 -9.32
N PHE A 358 8.55 -3.36 -9.24
CA PHE A 358 9.29 -2.61 -8.22
C PHE A 358 8.86 -3.01 -6.81
N ARG A 359 7.55 -3.12 -6.56
CA ARG A 359 7.00 -3.53 -5.25
C ARG A 359 7.39 -4.96 -4.88
N LEU A 360 7.34 -5.89 -5.82
CA LEU A 360 7.78 -7.28 -5.57
C LEU A 360 9.22 -7.31 -5.06
N ALA A 361 10.13 -6.58 -5.70
CA ALA A 361 11.52 -6.51 -5.30
C ALA A 361 11.72 -5.79 -3.96
N LEU A 362 10.95 -4.73 -3.69
CA LEU A 362 10.99 -4.01 -2.42
C LEU A 362 10.62 -4.91 -1.22
N HIS A 363 9.67 -5.82 -1.43
CA HIS A 363 9.24 -6.81 -0.43
C HIS A 363 10.06 -8.10 -0.46
N ASP A 364 11.23 -8.12 -1.12
CA ASP A 364 12.09 -9.30 -1.24
C ASP A 364 11.32 -10.55 -1.72
N TYR A 365 10.33 -10.31 -2.60
CA TYR A 365 9.45 -11.34 -3.15
C TYR A 365 8.66 -12.11 -2.08
N ALA A 366 8.39 -11.48 -0.93
CA ALA A 366 7.60 -12.02 0.18
C ALA A 366 6.39 -11.11 0.46
N ILE A 367 5.41 -11.13 -0.45
CA ILE A 367 4.24 -10.23 -0.42
C ILE A 367 2.89 -10.98 -0.47
N GLY A 368 2.89 -12.31 -0.60
CA GLY A 368 1.67 -13.07 -0.80
C GLY A 368 1.23 -13.03 -2.26
N TYR A 369 -0.02 -12.63 -2.48
CA TYR A 369 -0.61 -12.49 -3.80
C TYR A 369 -0.78 -11.02 -4.16
N LEU A 370 -0.27 -10.63 -5.32
CA LEU A 370 -0.37 -9.29 -5.87
C LEU A 370 -0.92 -9.36 -7.29
N GLU A 371 -1.94 -8.58 -7.62
CA GLU A 371 -2.55 -8.58 -8.95
C GLU A 371 -2.77 -7.16 -9.50
N THR A 372 -2.45 -6.99 -10.78
CA THR A 372 -2.67 -5.76 -11.53
C THR A 372 -4.06 -5.71 -12.16
N TYR A 373 -4.52 -4.50 -12.48
CA TYR A 373 -5.61 -4.35 -13.45
C TYR A 373 -5.23 -4.98 -14.78
N GLY A 374 -6.09 -5.86 -15.29
CA GLY A 374 -5.81 -6.69 -16.46
C GLY A 374 -5.54 -8.16 -16.11
N GLY A 375 -5.28 -8.47 -14.85
CA GLY A 375 -5.24 -9.84 -14.33
C GLY A 375 -3.87 -10.53 -14.43
N PHE A 376 -2.78 -9.76 -14.56
CA PHE A 376 -1.43 -10.30 -14.33
C PHE A 376 -1.13 -10.29 -12.83
N PHE A 377 -0.64 -11.42 -12.33
CA PHE A 377 -0.43 -11.64 -10.91
C PHE A 377 0.93 -12.24 -10.58
N TYR A 378 1.31 -12.04 -9.32
CA TYR A 378 2.38 -12.70 -8.61
C TYR A 378 1.79 -13.41 -7.39
N ASP A 379 2.27 -14.61 -7.08
CA ASP A 379 1.87 -15.38 -5.90
C ASP A 379 3.07 -16.13 -5.34
N ASP A 380 3.39 -15.96 -4.07
CA ASP A 380 4.46 -16.71 -3.38
C ASP A 380 3.97 -17.71 -2.34
N ARG A 381 2.65 -17.82 -2.13
CA ARG A 381 2.06 -18.64 -1.07
C ARG A 381 2.31 -20.15 -1.26
N ASP A 382 2.50 -20.57 -2.50
CA ASP A 382 2.89 -21.93 -2.90
C ASP A 382 4.06 -21.91 -3.91
N GLY A 383 5.13 -21.24 -3.50
CA GLY A 383 6.30 -20.95 -4.32
C GLY A 383 6.08 -19.76 -5.26
N HIS A 384 7.16 -19.19 -5.79
CA HIS A 384 7.09 -17.95 -6.58
C HIS A 384 6.50 -18.19 -7.97
N ARG A 385 5.32 -17.63 -8.23
CA ARG A 385 4.58 -17.76 -9.47
C ARG A 385 4.33 -16.41 -10.11
N LEU A 386 4.44 -16.36 -11.43
CA LEU A 386 3.95 -15.26 -12.26
C LEU A 386 2.93 -15.81 -13.24
N GLY A 387 1.83 -15.11 -13.47
CA GLY A 387 0.80 -15.61 -14.35
C GLY A 387 -0.23 -14.58 -14.75
N THR A 388 -1.20 -15.05 -15.52
CA THR A 388 -2.41 -14.30 -15.83
C THR A 388 -3.63 -15.10 -15.42
N ARG A 389 -4.68 -14.44 -14.95
CA ARG A 389 -5.88 -15.09 -14.42
C ARG A 389 -6.48 -16.11 -15.40
N ALA A 390 -6.51 -15.77 -16.69
CA ALA A 390 -7.02 -16.64 -17.74
C ALA A 390 -5.94 -17.51 -18.43
N GLY A 391 -4.66 -17.15 -18.29
CA GLY A 391 -3.56 -17.73 -19.06
C GLY A 391 -2.75 -18.80 -18.34
N GLY A 392 -3.00 -19.03 -17.05
CA GLY A 392 -2.18 -19.89 -16.21
C GLY A 392 -0.94 -19.16 -15.68
N ALA A 393 -0.01 -19.92 -15.10
CA ALA A 393 1.18 -19.37 -14.45
C ALA A 393 2.41 -20.22 -14.70
N ILE A 394 3.58 -19.59 -14.63
CA ILE A 394 4.86 -20.26 -14.49
C ILE A 394 5.31 -20.22 -13.04
N ARG A 395 6.11 -21.20 -12.62
CA ARG A 395 6.78 -21.21 -11.31
C ARG A 395 8.28 -21.01 -11.48
N LEU A 396 8.86 -20.16 -10.64
CA LEU A 396 10.28 -19.80 -10.65
C LEU A 396 10.91 -20.09 -9.29
N ARG A 397 12.20 -20.41 -9.29
CA ARG A 397 13.02 -20.35 -8.07
C ARG A 397 13.28 -18.89 -7.71
N ARG A 398 13.59 -18.62 -6.44
CA ARG A 398 13.78 -17.25 -5.94
C ARG A 398 14.82 -16.46 -6.72
N GLU A 399 15.96 -17.07 -7.05
CA GLU A 399 17.03 -16.39 -7.80
C GLU A 399 16.57 -16.02 -9.22
N ALA A 400 15.84 -16.92 -9.88
CA ALA A 400 15.25 -16.67 -11.19
C ALA A 400 14.10 -15.64 -11.13
N MET A 401 13.37 -15.57 -10.01
CA MET A 401 12.35 -14.56 -9.78
C MET A 401 12.95 -13.16 -9.72
N ALA A 402 14.08 -13.00 -9.01
CA ALA A 402 14.74 -11.70 -8.93
C ALA A 402 15.17 -11.18 -10.31
N GLU A 403 15.82 -12.03 -11.10
CA GLU A 403 16.20 -11.71 -12.48
C GLU A 403 14.98 -11.43 -13.36
N ALA A 404 13.93 -12.25 -13.27
CA ALA A 404 12.71 -12.11 -14.05
C ALA A 404 11.99 -10.79 -13.76
N VAL A 405 11.86 -10.42 -12.49
CA VAL A 405 11.21 -9.17 -12.05
C VAL A 405 12.02 -7.96 -12.49
N GLU A 406 13.35 -7.99 -12.37
CA GLU A 406 14.20 -6.91 -12.86
C GLU A 406 14.09 -6.75 -14.38
N ARG A 407 14.17 -7.86 -15.13
CA ARG A 407 14.01 -7.85 -16.58
C ARG A 407 12.64 -7.31 -16.99
N LEU A 408 11.58 -7.71 -16.28
CA LEU A 408 10.23 -7.21 -16.49
C LEU A 408 10.14 -5.70 -16.18
N TYR A 409 10.70 -5.25 -15.07
CA TYR A 409 10.73 -3.83 -14.71
C TYR A 409 11.43 -3.00 -15.78
N ARG A 410 12.65 -3.37 -16.18
CA ARG A 410 13.44 -2.68 -17.23
C ARG A 410 12.75 -2.70 -18.58
N ALA A 411 12.00 -3.77 -18.83
CA ALA A 411 11.22 -3.93 -20.04
C ALA A 411 10.08 -2.91 -20.10
N VAL A 412 9.27 -2.84 -19.04
CA VAL A 412 7.98 -2.16 -19.03
C VAL A 412 8.04 -0.76 -18.42
N ALA A 413 9.09 -0.36 -17.72
CA ALA A 413 9.27 1.04 -17.33
C ALA A 413 9.26 1.94 -18.59
N PRO A 414 8.40 2.97 -18.68
CA PRO A 414 8.44 3.94 -19.77
C PRO A 414 9.81 4.66 -19.86
N PRO A 415 10.24 5.17 -21.03
CA PRO A 415 11.45 6.01 -21.11
C PRO A 415 11.34 7.24 -20.20
N GLY A 416 12.35 7.50 -19.38
CA GLY A 416 12.31 8.56 -18.37
C GLY A 416 11.41 8.26 -17.18
N TYR A 417 10.86 7.05 -17.09
CA TYR A 417 10.25 6.55 -15.87
C TYR A 417 11.34 6.38 -14.83
N VAL A 418 11.33 7.33 -13.91
CA VAL A 418 11.99 7.22 -12.65
C VAL A 418 10.83 7.17 -11.65
N GLU A 419 10.87 6.22 -10.71
CA GLU A 419 10.31 6.58 -9.40
C GLU A 419 11.29 7.70 -8.95
N ASP A 420 10.89 8.96 -9.20
CA ASP A 420 11.68 10.17 -8.96
C ASP A 420 11.74 10.46 -7.46
N LEU A 421 12.81 9.97 -6.85
CA LEU A 421 13.14 10.11 -5.43
C LEU A 421 13.49 11.56 -5.01
N ARG A 422 13.34 12.57 -5.89
CA ARG A 422 13.86 13.94 -5.70
C ARG A 422 12.80 15.02 -5.49
#